data_AF-A0A2T2NDR2-F1
#
_entry.id   AF-A0A2T2NDR2-F1
#
_cell.length_a   1.000
_cell.length_b   1.000
_cell.length_c   1.000
_cell.angle_alpha   90.00
_cell.angle_beta   90.00
_cell.angle_gamma   90.00
#
_symmetry.space_group_name_H-M   'P 1'
#
loop_
_entity.id
_entity.type
_entity.pdbx_description
1 polymer ?
#
loop_
_entity_poly.entity_id
_entity_poly.type
_entity_poly.pdbx_seq_one_letter_code
_entity_poly.pdbx_strand_id
1 'polypeptide(L)'
;MRLLRRKFERNPDMKYGFVVYRTTYADDAQWEQFMNYLSIHTRRNLNSANAQDFIQHLDWNVQDDKEKLDGASPSKVREEFRKWVENGSEANHATSRHHACVMVDQEALETIFKEGLDPEEFDSFGESWVYLVSKEDEGNGDYDAEDWIREEDGKREKVWVTRVGLSYLVPRVFELLDGPGWHNFADPYGVVRS
;
A
#
# COMPACT_ATOMS: atom_id res chain seq x y z
N MET A 1 -10.81 1.59 15.06
CA MET A 1 -11.74 2.43 14.25
C MET A 1 -12.20 3.75 14.87
N ARG A 2 -12.30 3.90 16.21
CA ARG A 2 -12.91 5.12 16.82
C ARG A 2 -12.12 6.42 16.59
N LEU A 3 -10.79 6.36 16.60
CA LEU A 3 -9.94 7.54 16.37
C LEU A 3 -10.05 8.00 14.92
N LEU A 4 -10.05 7.05 13.98
CA LEU A 4 -10.16 7.35 12.57
C LEU A 4 -11.49 8.04 12.23
N ARG A 5 -12.63 7.55 12.76
CA ARG A 5 -13.94 8.21 12.58
C ARG A 5 -13.93 9.67 13.00
N ARG A 6 -13.36 9.97 14.17
CA ARG A 6 -13.25 11.36 14.66
C ARG A 6 -12.42 12.25 13.73
N LYS A 7 -11.41 11.70 13.05
CA LYS A 7 -10.62 12.45 12.06
C LYS A 7 -11.45 12.77 10.82
N PHE A 8 -12.20 11.81 10.29
CA PHE A 8 -13.11 12.02 9.14
C PHE A 8 -14.28 12.97 9.49
N GLU A 9 -14.84 12.88 10.69
CA GLU A 9 -15.87 13.84 11.17
C GLU A 9 -15.35 15.28 11.19
N ARG A 10 -14.07 15.48 11.52
CA ARG A 10 -13.42 16.80 11.54
C ARG A 10 -12.93 17.25 10.17
N ASN A 11 -12.71 16.32 9.25
CA ASN A 11 -12.14 16.57 7.92
C ASN A 11 -12.95 15.76 6.88
N PRO A 12 -14.15 16.22 6.50
CA PRO A 12 -15.03 15.47 5.58
C PRO A 12 -14.40 15.22 4.20
N ASP A 13 -13.49 16.09 3.77
CA ASP A 13 -12.81 15.96 2.47
C ASP A 13 -11.62 14.98 2.50
N MET A 14 -11.23 14.49 3.69
CA MET A 14 -10.13 13.56 3.85
C MET A 14 -10.40 12.28 3.05
N LYS A 15 -9.35 11.76 2.44
CA LYS A 15 -9.40 10.52 1.68
C LYS A 15 -8.98 9.32 2.52
N TYR A 16 -9.60 8.20 2.23
CA TYR A 16 -9.31 6.90 2.83
C TYR A 16 -8.64 5.99 1.80
N GLY A 17 -7.62 5.24 2.20
CA GLY A 17 -6.83 4.42 1.29
C GLY A 17 -5.45 5.01 0.99
N PHE A 18 -4.63 4.24 0.29
CA PHE A 18 -3.24 4.57 -0.02
C PHE A 18 -3.11 5.17 -1.42
N VAL A 19 -2.01 5.87 -1.65
CA VAL A 19 -1.54 6.17 -3.01
C VAL A 19 -0.96 4.89 -3.60
N VAL A 20 -1.44 4.50 -4.78
CA VAL A 20 -1.02 3.25 -5.46
C VAL A 20 -0.13 3.60 -6.64
N TYR A 21 1.08 3.04 -6.68
CA TYR A 21 2.01 3.17 -7.80
C TYR A 21 1.98 1.91 -8.65
N ARG A 22 1.58 2.07 -9.91
CA ARG A 22 1.66 1.02 -10.93
C ARG A 22 3.07 0.98 -11.49
N THR A 23 3.80 -0.11 -11.27
CA THR A 23 5.17 -0.28 -11.81
C THR A 23 5.29 -1.40 -12.82
N THR A 24 4.16 -1.96 -13.27
CA THR A 24 4.10 -2.95 -14.35
C THR A 24 3.05 -2.55 -15.39
N TYR A 25 3.43 -2.70 -16.66
CA TYR A 25 2.65 -2.27 -17.83
C TYR A 25 2.60 -3.34 -18.93
N ALA A 26 2.76 -4.61 -18.54
CA ALA A 26 2.71 -5.75 -19.46
C ALA A 26 1.29 -6.04 -19.97
N ASP A 27 0.28 -5.88 -19.11
CA ASP A 27 -1.13 -6.18 -19.42
C ASP A 27 -2.08 -5.24 -18.65
N ASP A 28 -2.78 -4.37 -19.39
CA ASP A 28 -3.75 -3.43 -18.81
C ASP A 28 -5.01 -4.14 -18.29
N ALA A 29 -5.43 -5.24 -18.92
CA ALA A 29 -6.61 -5.98 -18.47
C ALA A 29 -6.34 -6.69 -17.13
N GLN A 30 -5.13 -7.21 -16.94
CA GLN A 30 -4.74 -7.76 -15.63
C GLN A 30 -4.68 -6.66 -14.56
N TRP A 31 -4.15 -5.47 -14.91
CA TRP A 31 -4.14 -4.33 -14.01
C TRP A 31 -5.55 -3.89 -13.58
N GLU A 32 -6.49 -3.80 -14.52
CA GLU A 32 -7.89 -3.48 -14.22
C GLU A 32 -8.53 -4.51 -13.29
N GLN A 33 -8.26 -5.80 -13.53
CA GLN A 33 -8.74 -6.88 -12.66
C GLN A 33 -8.14 -6.77 -11.26
N PHE A 34 -6.86 -6.43 -11.13
CA PHE A 34 -6.22 -6.16 -9.85
C PHE A 34 -6.86 -5.00 -9.09
N MET A 35 -7.08 -3.86 -9.76
CA MET A 35 -7.71 -2.70 -9.11
C MET A 35 -9.15 -2.99 -8.68
N ASN A 36 -9.88 -3.81 -9.45
CA ASN A 36 -11.21 -4.29 -9.07
C ASN A 36 -11.14 -5.20 -7.84
N TYR A 37 -10.21 -6.17 -7.84
CA TYR A 37 -9.97 -7.08 -6.71
C TYR A 37 -9.66 -6.30 -5.43
N LEU A 38 -8.69 -5.39 -5.48
CA LEU A 38 -8.32 -4.51 -4.36
C LEU A 38 -9.53 -3.72 -3.83
N SER A 39 -10.36 -3.19 -4.73
CA SER A 39 -11.54 -2.39 -4.37
C SER A 39 -12.65 -3.23 -3.73
N ILE A 40 -12.95 -4.41 -4.27
CA ILE A 40 -13.91 -5.37 -3.70
C ILE A 40 -13.47 -5.75 -2.29
N HIS A 41 -12.22 -6.18 -2.17
CA HIS A 41 -11.66 -6.67 -0.92
C HIS A 41 -11.69 -5.59 0.17
N THR A 42 -11.32 -4.37 -0.21
CA THR A 42 -11.36 -3.21 0.69
C THR A 42 -12.77 -2.87 1.17
N ARG A 43 -13.75 -2.86 0.27
CA ARG A 43 -15.15 -2.61 0.65
C ARG A 43 -15.69 -3.68 1.57
N ARG A 44 -15.39 -4.96 1.30
CA ARG A 44 -15.75 -6.08 2.17
C ARG A 44 -15.14 -5.92 3.55
N ASN A 45 -13.86 -5.58 3.62
CA ASN A 45 -13.16 -5.35 4.86
C ASN A 45 -13.76 -4.20 5.69
N LEU A 46 -14.10 -3.09 5.03
CA LEU A 46 -14.84 -1.99 5.68
C LEU A 46 -16.22 -2.44 6.19
N ASN A 47 -16.95 -3.24 5.41
CA ASN A 47 -18.24 -3.79 5.82
C ASN A 47 -18.11 -4.70 7.05
N SER A 48 -17.15 -5.63 7.05
CA SER A 48 -16.87 -6.54 8.17
C SER A 48 -16.44 -5.80 9.43
N ALA A 49 -15.76 -4.66 9.28
CA ALA A 49 -15.36 -3.78 10.39
C ALA A 49 -16.48 -2.81 10.85
N ASN A 50 -17.71 -2.95 10.32
CA ASN A 50 -18.83 -2.03 10.53
C ASN A 50 -18.51 -0.57 10.19
N ALA A 51 -17.69 -0.35 9.17
CA ALA A 51 -17.10 0.93 8.82
C ALA A 51 -17.44 1.37 7.38
N GLN A 52 -18.68 1.07 6.96
CA GLN A 52 -19.20 1.36 5.62
C GLN A 52 -19.21 2.85 5.28
N ASP A 53 -19.30 3.71 6.29
CA ASP A 53 -19.19 5.16 6.17
C ASP A 53 -17.85 5.63 5.60
N PHE A 54 -16.79 4.82 5.65
CA PHE A 54 -15.52 5.14 4.99
C PHE A 54 -15.50 4.83 3.49
N ILE A 55 -16.45 4.04 2.98
CA ILE A 55 -16.49 3.68 1.56
C ILE A 55 -16.63 4.93 0.68
N GLN A 56 -17.39 5.92 1.12
CA GLN A 56 -17.55 7.19 0.39
C GLN A 56 -16.26 8.02 0.34
N HIS A 57 -15.31 7.76 1.24
CA HIS A 57 -14.01 8.43 1.28
C HIS A 57 -12.91 7.61 0.59
N LEU A 58 -13.20 6.38 0.16
CA LEU A 58 -12.21 5.49 -0.44
C LEU A 58 -11.70 6.07 -1.76
N ASP A 59 -10.38 6.25 -1.85
CA ASP A 59 -9.68 6.80 -2.98
C ASP A 59 -8.27 6.19 -3.05
N TRP A 60 -7.92 5.58 -4.18
CA TRP A 60 -6.62 4.90 -4.35
C TRP A 60 -5.52 5.77 -4.95
N ASN A 61 -5.84 7.00 -5.38
CA ASN A 61 -4.91 7.93 -6.05
C ASN A 61 -3.83 7.23 -6.89
N VAL A 62 -4.26 6.51 -7.92
CA VAL A 62 -3.37 5.69 -8.73
C VAL A 62 -2.41 6.59 -9.52
N GLN A 63 -1.12 6.39 -9.31
CA GLN A 63 -0.04 6.97 -10.10
C GLN A 63 0.25 6.02 -11.27
N ASP A 64 -0.24 6.39 -12.45
CA ASP A 64 -0.09 5.66 -13.71
C ASP A 64 0.67 6.55 -14.71
N ASP A 65 1.99 6.36 -14.77
CA ASP A 65 2.92 7.08 -15.65
C ASP A 65 3.98 6.11 -16.14
N LYS A 66 3.66 5.39 -17.22
CA LYS A 66 4.52 4.34 -17.80
C LYS A 66 5.93 4.82 -18.08
N GLU A 67 6.11 6.04 -18.56
CA GLU A 67 7.44 6.56 -18.92
C GLU A 67 8.35 6.69 -17.69
N LYS A 68 7.78 6.93 -16.50
CA LYS A 68 8.53 7.09 -15.25
C LYS A 68 8.54 5.86 -14.36
N LEU A 69 7.52 5.01 -14.45
CA LEU A 69 7.23 3.99 -13.45
C LEU A 69 7.38 2.55 -13.96
N ASP A 70 7.49 2.31 -15.27
CA ASP A 70 7.63 0.95 -15.79
C ASP A 70 8.92 0.29 -15.29
N GLY A 71 8.77 -0.77 -14.50
CA GLY A 71 9.88 -1.47 -13.84
C GLY A 71 10.55 -0.67 -12.71
N ALA A 72 9.94 0.41 -12.23
CA ALA A 72 10.52 1.26 -11.18
C ALA A 72 10.80 0.47 -9.89
N SER A 73 11.94 0.78 -9.27
CA SER A 73 12.34 0.20 -7.98
C SER A 73 11.56 0.81 -6.81
N PRO A 74 11.53 0.15 -5.63
CA PRO A 74 10.98 0.74 -4.41
C PRO A 74 11.63 2.10 -4.06
N SER A 75 12.94 2.26 -4.29
CA SER A 75 13.63 3.55 -4.13
C SER A 75 13.01 4.63 -4.99
N LYS A 76 12.80 4.33 -6.28
CA LYS A 76 12.23 5.29 -7.23
C LYS A 76 10.80 5.64 -6.86
N VAL A 77 9.98 4.63 -6.53
CA VAL A 77 8.61 4.84 -6.05
C VAL A 77 8.57 5.72 -4.81
N ARG A 78 9.47 5.48 -3.85
CA ARG A 78 9.59 6.29 -2.63
C ARG A 78 9.96 7.73 -2.92
N GLU A 79 10.87 7.97 -3.85
CA GLU A 79 11.23 9.32 -4.31
C GLU A 79 10.01 10.06 -4.87
N GLU A 80 9.27 9.41 -5.77
CA GLU A 80 8.05 9.98 -6.36
C GLU A 80 6.95 10.19 -5.32
N PHE A 81 6.85 9.29 -4.33
CA PHE A 81 5.90 9.44 -3.23
C PHE A 81 6.24 10.62 -2.31
N ARG A 82 7.52 10.80 -1.96
CA ARG A 82 7.97 11.97 -1.19
C ARG A 82 7.63 13.28 -1.92
N LYS A 83 7.88 13.34 -3.23
CA LYS A 83 7.48 14.50 -4.06
C LYS A 83 5.96 14.72 -4.04
N TRP A 84 5.16 13.65 -4.16
CA TRP A 84 3.71 13.76 -4.11
C TRP A 84 3.21 14.35 -2.78
N VAL A 85 3.77 13.89 -1.65
CA VAL A 85 3.46 14.41 -0.30
C VAL A 85 3.91 15.87 -0.14
N GLU A 86 5.12 16.21 -0.60
CA GLU A 86 5.72 17.55 -0.46
C GLU A 86 5.04 18.61 -1.35
N ASN A 87 4.58 18.22 -2.53
CA ASN A 87 3.87 19.11 -3.46
C ASN A 87 2.51 19.58 -2.93
N GLY A 88 2.01 18.99 -1.84
CA GLY A 88 0.76 19.41 -1.20
C GLY A 88 -0.48 19.19 -2.09
N SER A 89 -0.40 18.23 -3.01
CA SER A 89 -1.46 17.86 -3.95
C SER A 89 -2.78 17.50 -3.24
N GLU A 90 -2.67 17.06 -1.98
CA GLU A 90 -3.77 16.78 -1.07
C GLU A 90 -3.45 17.37 0.32
N ALA A 91 -4.49 17.74 1.07
CA ALA A 91 -4.33 18.18 2.44
C ALA A 91 -3.76 17.05 3.31
N ASN A 92 -2.57 17.27 3.85
CA ASN A 92 -1.91 16.30 4.70
C ASN A 92 -2.51 16.32 6.11
N HIS A 93 -3.39 15.35 6.38
CA HIS A 93 -4.02 15.16 7.69
C HIS A 93 -3.21 14.26 8.64
N ALA A 94 -1.93 14.02 8.34
CA ALA A 94 -1.05 13.10 9.05
C ALA A 94 -1.70 11.72 9.24
N THR A 95 -2.23 11.19 8.14
CA THR A 95 -2.82 9.85 8.04
C THR A 95 -1.88 8.91 7.31
N SER A 96 -2.12 7.59 7.42
CA SER A 96 -1.30 6.56 6.77
C SER A 96 -1.04 6.78 5.28
N ARG A 97 -2.00 7.40 4.57
CA ARG A 97 -1.91 7.81 3.17
C ARG A 97 -0.68 8.67 2.84
N HIS A 98 -0.17 9.41 3.82
CA HIS A 98 1.00 10.29 3.70
C HIS A 98 2.26 9.71 4.35
N HIS A 99 2.16 8.55 5.01
CA HIS A 99 3.27 7.86 5.66
C HIS A 99 3.82 6.72 4.80
N ALA A 100 2.98 6.08 3.98
CA ALA A 100 3.39 5.00 3.10
C ALA A 100 2.56 5.00 1.82
N CYS A 101 3.09 4.38 0.76
CA CYS A 101 2.37 4.12 -0.48
C CYS A 101 2.39 2.64 -0.81
N VAL A 102 1.44 2.23 -1.67
CA VAL A 102 1.40 0.89 -2.24
C VAL A 102 2.16 0.88 -3.55
N MET A 103 3.05 -0.08 -3.72
CA MET A 103 3.71 -0.39 -4.98
C MET A 103 3.23 -1.74 -5.48
N VAL A 104 2.90 -1.80 -6.77
CA VAL A 104 2.44 -3.02 -7.43
C VAL A 104 3.31 -3.27 -8.65
N ASP A 105 4.19 -4.26 -8.53
CA ASP A 105 4.97 -4.80 -9.63
C ASP A 105 4.29 -6.03 -10.23
N GLN A 106 4.98 -6.69 -11.16
CA GLN A 106 4.43 -7.87 -11.83
C GLN A 106 4.21 -9.06 -10.87
N GLU A 107 5.11 -9.28 -9.89
CA GLU A 107 4.99 -10.39 -8.94
C GLU A 107 3.75 -10.21 -8.05
N ALA A 108 3.56 -9.00 -7.51
CA ALA A 108 2.40 -8.65 -6.71
C ALA A 108 1.09 -8.78 -7.53
N LEU A 109 1.09 -8.26 -8.76
CA LEU A 109 -0.07 -8.30 -9.65
C LEU A 109 -0.49 -9.74 -9.98
N GLU A 110 0.47 -10.64 -10.24
CA GLU A 110 0.18 -12.03 -10.60
C GLU A 110 -0.45 -12.83 -9.45
N THR A 111 -0.25 -12.40 -8.21
CA THR A 111 -0.71 -13.16 -7.04
C THR A 111 -2.22 -13.37 -7.02
N ILE A 112 -3.02 -12.41 -7.52
CA ILE A 112 -4.49 -12.51 -7.51
C ILE A 112 -5.03 -13.54 -8.52
N PHE A 113 -4.20 -13.98 -9.46
CA PHE A 113 -4.60 -14.91 -10.53
C PHE A 113 -4.25 -16.37 -10.21
N LYS A 114 -3.72 -16.62 -9.01
CA LYS A 114 -3.47 -17.99 -8.54
C LYS A 114 -4.79 -18.73 -8.37
N GLU A 115 -4.81 -20.00 -8.79
CA GLU A 115 -5.98 -20.85 -8.63
C GLU A 115 -6.39 -20.97 -7.17
N GLY A 116 -7.69 -20.85 -6.88
CA GLY A 116 -8.26 -20.97 -5.53
C GLY A 116 -8.48 -19.64 -4.81
N LEU A 117 -8.07 -18.51 -5.37
CA LEU A 117 -8.41 -17.20 -4.82
C LEU A 117 -9.78 -16.74 -5.32
N ASP A 118 -10.74 -16.66 -4.40
CA ASP A 118 -12.01 -15.99 -4.64
C ASP A 118 -11.90 -14.53 -4.13
N PRO A 119 -12.10 -13.50 -4.98
CA PRO A 119 -12.11 -12.10 -4.57
C PRO A 119 -13.13 -11.78 -3.46
N GLU A 120 -14.18 -12.59 -3.33
CA GLU A 120 -15.20 -12.45 -2.30
C GLU A 120 -14.82 -13.12 -0.97
N GLU A 121 -13.82 -14.00 -0.95
CA GLU A 121 -13.33 -14.65 0.26
C GLU A 121 -12.23 -13.82 0.95
N PHE A 122 -12.15 -13.98 2.28
CA PHE A 122 -11.11 -13.30 3.05
C PHE A 122 -9.83 -14.14 2.99
N ASP A 123 -8.81 -13.61 2.32
CA ASP A 123 -7.48 -14.21 2.24
C ASP A 123 -6.77 -14.13 3.60
N SER A 124 -7.01 -15.12 4.47
CA SER A 124 -6.43 -15.17 5.82
C SER A 124 -4.94 -15.48 5.85
N PHE A 125 -4.39 -15.95 4.72
CA PHE A 125 -2.99 -16.37 4.62
C PHE A 125 -2.11 -15.33 3.91
N GLY A 126 -2.70 -14.31 3.29
CA GLY A 126 -1.96 -13.32 2.52
C GLY A 126 -1.36 -13.91 1.24
N GLU A 127 -2.07 -14.82 0.58
CA GLU A 127 -1.64 -15.40 -0.70
C GLU A 127 -1.57 -14.34 -1.81
N SER A 128 -2.47 -13.34 -1.71
CA SER A 128 -2.51 -12.12 -2.50
C SER A 128 -1.93 -10.94 -1.73
N TRP A 129 -0.93 -10.26 -2.29
CA TRP A 129 -0.16 -9.26 -1.56
C TRP A 129 0.34 -8.12 -2.43
N VAL A 130 0.75 -7.03 -1.79
CA VAL A 130 1.38 -5.85 -2.40
C VAL A 130 2.58 -5.39 -1.58
N TYR A 131 3.42 -4.56 -2.19
CA TYR A 131 4.47 -3.85 -1.46
C TYR A 131 3.90 -2.60 -0.82
N LEU A 132 4.21 -2.40 0.46
CA LEU A 132 4.02 -1.14 1.16
C LEU A 132 5.40 -0.49 1.33
N VAL A 133 5.54 0.75 0.89
CA VAL A 133 6.81 1.50 0.88
C VAL A 133 6.69 2.69 1.83
N SER A 134 7.58 2.78 2.83
CA SER A 134 7.58 3.91 3.78
C SER A 134 8.10 5.19 3.13
N LYS A 135 7.50 6.32 3.49
CA LYS A 135 8.05 7.65 3.24
C LYS A 135 9.34 7.88 4.04
N GLU A 136 9.38 7.44 5.30
CA GLU A 136 10.41 7.81 6.27
C GLU A 136 11.50 6.74 6.39
N ASP A 137 12.71 7.16 6.79
CA ASP A 137 13.81 6.23 7.06
C ASP A 137 13.65 5.68 8.48
N GLU A 138 13.13 4.46 8.60
CA GLU A 138 12.68 3.91 9.90
C GLU A 138 13.84 3.39 10.80
N GLY A 139 15.09 3.74 10.49
CA GLY A 139 16.25 3.64 11.41
C GLY A 139 17.18 2.43 11.26
N ASN A 140 17.79 1.97 12.35
CA ASN A 140 18.78 0.88 12.37
C ASN A 140 18.24 -0.38 13.05
N GLY A 141 16.93 -0.63 12.97
CA GLY A 141 16.43 -1.96 13.27
C GLY A 141 17.06 -2.95 12.30
N ASP A 142 17.61 -4.05 12.82
CA ASP A 142 18.11 -5.19 12.03
C ASP A 142 16.99 -5.88 11.21
N TYR A 143 15.76 -5.35 11.23
CA TYR A 143 14.54 -6.08 10.91
C TYR A 143 13.77 -5.59 9.68
N ASP A 144 14.22 -4.57 8.95
CA ASP A 144 13.24 -3.75 8.23
C ASP A 144 13.71 -3.13 6.91
N ALA A 145 14.88 -3.52 6.41
CA ALA A 145 15.22 -3.27 5.01
C ALA A 145 15.64 -4.59 4.40
N GLU A 146 14.67 -5.34 3.90
CA GLU A 146 15.03 -6.40 2.97
C GLU A 146 15.78 -5.76 1.80
N ASP A 147 17.04 -6.17 1.64
CA ASP A 147 17.71 -6.71 0.45
C ASP A 147 17.14 -6.42 -0.96
N TRP A 148 16.45 -5.30 -1.17
CA TRP A 148 16.27 -4.66 -2.49
C TRP A 148 17.58 -3.98 -2.89
N ILE A 149 18.66 -4.75 -2.87
CA ILE A 149 19.90 -4.43 -3.54
C ILE A 149 19.68 -4.81 -5.02
N ARG A 150 18.97 -3.95 -5.76
CA ARG A 150 19.17 -3.95 -7.22
C ARG A 150 20.36 -3.05 -7.48
N GLU A 151 21.42 -3.65 -8.02
CA GLU A 151 22.56 -2.90 -8.55
C GLU A 151 22.10 -2.08 -9.78
N GLU A 152 21.50 -0.92 -9.55
CA GLU A 152 21.64 0.19 -10.48
C GLU A 152 22.85 1.00 -10.01
N ASP A 153 23.86 1.10 -10.87
CA ASP A 153 25.10 1.86 -10.66
C ASP A 153 25.93 1.47 -9.41
N GLY A 154 25.75 0.26 -8.88
CA GLY A 154 26.54 -0.28 -7.76
C GLY A 154 26.29 0.39 -6.41
N LYS A 155 25.18 1.14 -6.25
CA LYS A 155 24.81 1.77 -4.99
C LYS A 155 23.74 0.93 -4.26
N ARG A 156 24.06 0.51 -3.04
CA ARG A 156 23.06 -0.07 -2.11
C ARG A 156 22.24 1.06 -1.53
N GLU A 157 20.96 1.15 -1.88
CA GLU A 157 20.03 2.04 -1.21
C GLU A 157 19.12 1.23 -0.28
N LYS A 158 19.09 1.62 0.99
CA LYS A 158 18.24 1.00 2.01
C LYS A 158 16.85 1.59 1.89
N VAL A 159 15.88 0.80 1.43
CA VAL A 159 14.47 1.21 1.34
C VAL A 159 13.64 0.40 2.31
N TRP A 160 12.77 1.10 3.04
CA TRP A 160 11.85 0.52 4.01
C TRP A 160 10.59 0.07 3.29
N VAL A 161 10.55 -1.22 2.97
CA VAL A 161 9.48 -1.85 2.20
C VAL A 161 9.10 -3.16 2.85
N THR A 162 7.82 -3.52 2.80
CA THR A 162 7.34 -4.82 3.29
C THR A 162 6.17 -5.32 2.46
N ARG A 163 5.94 -6.64 2.50
CA ARG A 163 4.81 -7.29 1.81
C ARG A 163 3.61 -7.35 2.75
N VAL A 164 2.46 -6.90 2.25
CA VAL A 164 1.21 -6.87 3.01
C VAL A 164 0.13 -7.58 2.22
N GLY A 165 -0.61 -8.47 2.90
CA GLY A 165 -1.75 -9.13 2.28
C GLY A 165 -2.81 -8.12 1.91
N LEU A 166 -3.40 -8.24 0.71
CA LEU A 166 -4.46 -7.33 0.25
C LEU A 166 -5.62 -7.26 1.25
N SER A 167 -5.88 -8.38 1.93
CA SER A 167 -6.87 -8.53 2.99
C SER A 167 -6.62 -7.76 4.27
N TYR A 168 -5.41 -7.26 4.46
CA TYR A 168 -5.03 -6.53 5.68
C TYR A 168 -4.71 -5.07 5.42
N LEU A 169 -4.55 -4.69 4.15
CA LEU A 169 -4.12 -3.37 3.71
C LEU A 169 -5.00 -2.24 4.26
N VAL A 170 -6.33 -2.41 4.37
CA VAL A 170 -7.20 -1.24 4.55
C VAL A 170 -7.70 -0.99 5.97
N PRO A 171 -8.31 -1.94 6.70
CA PRO A 171 -8.69 -1.65 8.09
C PRO A 171 -7.48 -1.66 9.03
N ARG A 172 -6.58 -2.65 8.89
CA ARG A 172 -5.53 -2.88 9.88
C ARG A 172 -4.34 -1.97 9.66
N VAL A 173 -3.79 -1.96 8.44
CA VAL A 173 -2.59 -1.17 8.14
C VAL A 173 -2.88 0.33 8.20
N PHE A 174 -4.03 0.79 7.68
CA PHE A 174 -4.40 2.21 7.77
C PHE A 174 -4.62 2.70 9.21
N GLU A 175 -4.96 1.82 10.16
CA GLU A 175 -5.02 2.23 11.58
C GLU A 175 -3.67 2.16 12.27
N LEU A 176 -2.85 1.16 11.96
CA LEU A 176 -1.55 0.96 12.58
C LEU A 176 -0.54 2.02 12.17
N LEU A 177 -0.54 2.41 10.89
CA LEU A 177 0.30 3.50 10.40
C LEU A 177 -0.14 4.87 10.92
N ASP A 178 -1.41 5.02 11.31
CA ASP A 178 -1.91 6.19 12.06
C ASP A 178 -1.54 6.12 13.57
N GLY A 179 -1.06 4.96 14.03
CA GLY A 179 -0.75 4.59 15.41
C GLY A 179 0.74 4.30 15.67
N PRO A 180 1.12 3.21 16.36
CA PRO A 180 2.46 3.04 16.94
C PRO A 180 3.62 2.91 15.93
N GLY A 181 3.41 2.98 14.61
CA GLY A 181 4.48 3.15 13.61
C GLY A 181 4.93 1.86 12.89
N TRP A 182 5.88 2.02 11.94
CA TRP A 182 6.27 1.05 10.90
C TRP A 182 6.57 -0.37 11.40
N HIS A 183 7.29 -0.45 12.51
CA HIS A 183 7.76 -1.70 13.13
C HIS A 183 6.66 -2.67 13.57
N ASN A 184 5.39 -2.26 13.64
CA ASN A 184 4.29 -3.15 14.05
C ASN A 184 3.78 -4.03 12.90
N PHE A 185 4.08 -3.67 11.66
CA PHE A 185 3.58 -4.40 10.50
C PHE A 185 4.67 -4.92 9.58
N ALA A 186 5.88 -4.34 9.60
CA ALA A 186 7.01 -4.92 8.89
C ALA A 186 7.38 -6.28 9.51
N ASP A 187 7.55 -7.29 8.65
CA ASP A 187 8.08 -8.59 9.03
C ASP A 187 9.56 -8.71 8.67
N PRO A 188 10.42 -9.23 9.57
CA PRO A 188 11.85 -9.31 9.33
C PRO A 188 12.30 -10.31 8.28
N TYR A 189 11.39 -11.15 7.79
CA TYR A 189 11.67 -12.16 6.77
C TYR A 189 10.87 -11.91 5.47
N GLY A 190 10.27 -10.72 5.31
CA GLY A 190 9.52 -10.37 4.10
C GLY A 190 8.28 -11.22 3.90
N VAL A 191 7.83 -11.92 4.95
CA VAL A 191 6.64 -12.77 4.94
C VAL A 191 5.41 -11.87 4.87
N VAL A 192 4.47 -12.22 4.01
CA VAL A 192 3.20 -11.50 3.91
C VAL A 192 2.51 -11.53 5.27
N ARG A 193 2.28 -10.36 5.85
CA ARG A 193 1.60 -10.25 7.15
C ARG A 193 0.09 -10.38 6.98
N SER A 194 -0.47 -11.32 7.75
CA SER A 194 -1.90 -11.52 8.00
C SER A 194 -2.34 -10.82 9.28
#